data_AF-A0A086ZU11-F1
#
_entry.id   AF-A0A086ZU11-F1
#
_cell.length_a   1.000
_cell.length_b   1.000
_cell.length_c   1.000
_cell.angle_alpha   90.00
_cell.angle_beta   90.00
_cell.angle_gamma   90.00
#
_symmetry.space_group_name_H-M   'P 1'
#
loop_
_entity.id
_entity.type
_entity.pdbx_description
1 polymer ?
#
loop_
_entity_poly.entity_id
_entity_poly.type
_entity_poly.pdbx_seq_one_letter_code
_entity_poly.pdbx_strand_id
1 'polypeptide(L)'
;MLAKDQGALTADFQRYYGLDLDRLGHELTIHRAAALAANLPQEARVWAKLDPRLAWTDAQYLLADIRDSLDFLAWAKTKAASKTGARWKDRTPRPGDHMPSATPKAPSMDVDELEAFLALPRQ
;
A
#
# COMPACT_ATOMS: atom_id res chain seq x y z
N MET A 1 16.70 9.11 1.39
CA MET A 1 15.33 8.62 1.64
C MET A 1 14.77 9.04 3.00
N LEU A 2 15.52 8.94 4.12
CA LEU A 2 15.07 9.46 5.43
C LEU A 2 15.03 11.00 5.56
N ALA A 3 15.79 11.74 4.75
CA ALA A 3 15.81 13.21 4.78
C ALA A 3 14.49 13.86 4.31
N LYS A 4 13.60 13.12 3.65
CA LYS A 4 12.39 13.67 3.03
C LYS A 4 11.18 13.73 3.98
N ASP A 5 11.21 12.98 5.09
CA ASP A 5 10.12 12.88 6.08
C ASP A 5 10.65 12.99 7.52
N GLN A 6 11.48 14.00 7.79
CA GLN A 6 12.03 14.26 9.13
C GLN A 6 10.92 14.37 10.19
N GLY A 7 9.78 15.00 9.87
CA GLY A 7 8.67 15.16 10.82
C GLY A 7 8.04 13.84 11.27
N ALA A 8 7.96 12.83 10.40
CA ALA A 8 7.44 11.51 10.78
C ALA A 8 8.40 10.81 11.74
N LEU A 9 9.71 10.92 11.46
CA LEU A 9 10.75 10.35 12.30
C LEU A 9 10.79 11.01 13.69
N THR A 10 10.71 12.34 13.76
CA THR A 10 10.63 13.07 15.03
C THR A 10 9.40 12.68 15.84
N ALA A 11 8.23 12.58 15.19
CA ALA A 11 7.00 12.17 15.86
C ALA A 11 7.10 10.74 16.43
N ASP A 12 7.67 9.80 15.68
CA ASP A 12 7.85 8.42 16.14
C ASP A 12 8.90 8.31 17.25
N PHE A 13 10.01 9.05 17.17
CA PHE A 13 11.01 9.11 18.24
C PHE A 13 10.44 9.67 19.54
N GLN A 14 9.66 10.74 19.45
CA GLN A 14 8.98 11.31 20.60
C GLN A 14 7.92 10.35 21.16
N ARG A 15 7.16 9.67 20.30
CA ARG A 15 6.08 8.76 20.71
C ARG A 15 6.60 7.49 21.40
N TYR A 16 7.61 6.83 20.84
CA TYR A 16 8.06 5.52 21.32
C TYR A 16 9.21 5.61 22.31
N TYR A 17 10.10 6.59 22.15
CA TYR A 17 11.30 6.71 22.98
C TYR A 17 11.28 7.94 23.90
N GLY A 18 10.33 8.86 23.73
CA GLY A 18 10.29 10.13 24.47
C GLY A 18 11.52 11.02 24.18
N LEU A 19 12.18 10.79 23.04
CA LEU A 19 13.41 11.48 22.67
C LEU A 19 13.11 12.56 21.65
N ASP A 20 13.68 13.73 21.91
CA ASP A 20 13.68 14.85 21.00
C ASP A 20 14.88 14.75 20.04
N LEU A 21 14.61 14.66 18.74
CA LEU A 21 15.64 14.59 17.70
C LEU A 21 16.36 15.93 17.52
N ASP A 22 15.83 17.05 18.03
CA ASP A 22 16.52 18.35 17.99
C ASP A 22 17.76 18.37 18.90
N ARG A 23 17.88 17.39 19.82
CA ARG A 23 19.05 17.20 20.69
C ARG A 23 20.13 16.30 20.10
N LEU A 24 19.95 15.87 18.84
CA LEU A 24 20.93 15.07 18.11
C LEU A 24 22.26 15.82 17.98
N GLY A 25 23.37 15.17 18.35
CA GLY A 25 24.71 15.76 18.34
C GLY A 25 25.10 16.50 19.62
N HIS A 26 24.16 16.74 20.54
CA HIS A 26 24.43 17.29 21.86
C HIS A 26 24.32 16.20 22.94
N GLU A 27 23.10 15.79 23.25
CA GLU A 27 22.80 14.77 24.28
C GLU A 27 22.57 13.38 23.65
N LEU A 28 22.16 13.36 22.38
CA LEU A 28 21.86 12.15 21.63
C LEU A 28 22.93 11.90 20.56
N THR A 29 23.76 10.87 20.75
CA THR A 29 24.76 10.47 19.75
C THR A 29 24.08 9.97 18.46
N ILE A 30 24.69 10.27 17.31
CA ILE A 30 24.19 9.84 15.99
C ILE A 30 24.05 8.31 15.91
N HIS A 31 25.03 7.57 16.45
CA HIS A 31 24.98 6.11 16.49
C HIS A 31 23.78 5.59 17.28
N ARG A 32 23.48 6.19 18.43
CA ARG A 32 22.31 5.81 19.24
C ARG A 32 21.01 6.12 18.52
N ALA A 33 20.90 7.28 17.89
CA ALA A 33 19.72 7.62 17.10
C ALA A 33 19.53 6.65 15.92
N ALA A 34 20.60 6.30 15.21
CA ALA A 34 20.54 5.32 14.13
C ALA A 34 20.11 3.92 14.64
N ALA A 35 20.64 3.48 15.78
CA ALA A 35 20.24 2.21 16.39
C ALA A 35 18.76 2.20 16.81
N LEU A 36 18.24 3.31 17.33
CA LEU A 36 16.83 3.44 17.71
C LEU A 36 15.90 3.52 16.49
N ALA A 37 16.33 4.20 15.42
CA ALA A 37 15.59 4.24 14.16
C ALA A 37 15.47 2.84 13.55
N ALA A 38 16.54 2.03 13.63
CA ALA A 38 16.54 0.66 13.12
C ALA A 38 15.62 -0.28 13.92
N ASN A 39 15.37 0.02 15.20
CA ASN A 39 14.53 -0.79 16.09
C ASN A 39 13.13 -0.20 16.30
N LEU A 40 12.68 0.73 15.44
CA LEU A 40 11.32 1.25 15.50
C LEU A 40 10.28 0.13 15.32
N PRO A 41 9.19 0.11 16.10
CA PRO A 41 8.15 -0.89 15.97
C PRO A 41 7.46 -0.79 14.60
N GLN A 42 6.86 -1.89 14.15
CA GLN A 42 6.13 -1.96 12.87
C GLN A 42 5.02 -0.90 12.75
N GLU A 43 4.48 -0.45 13.88
CA GLU A 43 3.45 0.60 13.98
C GLU A 43 4.00 2.03 13.83
N ALA A 44 5.30 2.20 13.56
CA ALA A 44 5.88 3.52 13.32
C ALA A 44 5.36 4.10 11.99
N ARG A 45 4.99 5.37 12.02
CA ARG A 45 4.43 6.10 10.88
C ARG A 45 5.45 6.29 9.77
N VAL A 46 6.74 6.30 10.10
CA VAL A 46 7.85 6.33 9.13
C VAL A 46 7.76 5.17 8.14
N TRP A 47 7.34 3.98 8.58
CA TRP A 47 7.24 2.82 7.68
C TRP A 47 6.18 3.01 6.60
N ALA A 48 5.01 3.56 6.95
CA ALA A 48 3.94 3.89 6.01
C ALA A 48 4.36 4.88 4.91
N LYS A 49 5.35 5.73 5.20
CA LYS A 49 5.90 6.69 4.24
C LYS A 49 6.92 6.07 3.29
N LEU A 50 7.68 5.08 3.78
CA LEU A 50 8.66 4.34 2.99
C LEU A 50 7.99 3.33 2.05
N ASP A 51 7.02 2.59 2.57
CA ASP A 51 6.19 1.68 1.79
C ASP A 51 4.73 1.81 2.26
N PRO A 52 3.79 2.20 1.38
CA PRO A 52 2.37 2.26 1.72
C PRO A 52 1.83 0.95 2.31
N ARG A 53 2.38 -0.22 1.95
CA ARG A 53 1.96 -1.53 2.48
C ARG A 53 2.23 -1.67 3.97
N LEU A 54 3.25 -0.99 4.49
CA LEU A 54 3.58 -1.00 5.91
C LEU A 54 2.69 -0.04 6.72
N ALA A 55 1.70 0.61 6.09
CA ALA A 55 0.75 1.47 6.79
C ALA A 55 -0.21 0.69 7.70
N TRP A 56 -0.44 -0.59 7.40
CA TRP A 56 -1.27 -1.45 8.24
C TRP A 56 -0.43 -2.42 9.06
N THR A 57 -0.93 -2.69 10.27
CA THR A 57 -0.41 -3.77 11.12
C THR A 57 -0.92 -5.12 10.63
N ASP A 58 -0.25 -6.20 11.03
CA ASP A 58 -0.67 -7.57 10.74
C ASP A 58 -2.12 -7.82 11.21
N ALA A 59 -2.47 -7.30 12.39
CA ALA A 59 -3.84 -7.38 12.91
C ALA A 59 -4.86 -6.69 12.00
N GLN A 60 -4.52 -5.53 11.41
CA GLN A 60 -5.41 -4.84 10.48
C GLN A 60 -5.57 -5.61 9.17
N TYR A 61 -4.51 -6.22 8.66
CA TYR A 61 -4.59 -7.13 7.50
C TYR A 61 -5.48 -8.33 7.78
N LEU A 62 -5.28 -9.01 8.91
CA LEU A 62 -6.10 -10.16 9.31
C LEU A 62 -7.57 -9.78 9.50
N LEU A 63 -7.86 -8.63 10.10
CA LEU A 63 -9.22 -8.14 10.26
C LEU A 63 -9.89 -7.82 8.92
N ALA A 64 -9.14 -7.22 7.99
CA ALA A 64 -9.64 -6.97 6.64
C ALA A 64 -9.96 -8.29 5.91
N ASP A 65 -9.10 -9.30 6.04
CA ASP A 65 -9.32 -10.62 5.43
C ASP A 65 -10.51 -11.36 6.06
N ILE A 66 -10.70 -11.26 7.38
CA ILE A 66 -11.88 -11.80 8.06
C ILE A 66 -13.15 -11.13 7.53
N ARG A 67 -13.18 -9.79 7.51
CA ARG A 67 -14.32 -9.01 7.03
C ARG A 67 -14.66 -9.36 5.58
N ASP A 68 -13.65 -9.42 4.72
CA ASP A 68 -13.81 -9.79 3.32
C ASP A 68 -14.34 -11.22 3.15
N SER A 69 -13.87 -12.17 3.98
CA SER A 69 -14.37 -13.55 3.98
C SER A 69 -15.83 -13.62 4.41
N LEU A 70 -16.24 -12.84 5.41
CA LEU A 70 -17.62 -12.78 5.87
C LEU A 70 -18.54 -12.15 4.81
N ASP A 71 -18.11 -11.05 4.20
CA ASP A 71 -18.84 -10.36 3.15
C ASP A 71 -19.00 -11.27 1.91
N PHE A 72 -17.95 -12.01 1.55
CA PHE A 72 -18.02 -13.03 0.49
C PHE A 72 -19.03 -14.14 0.82
N LEU A 73 -19.00 -14.68 2.04
CA LEU A 73 -19.95 -15.72 2.47
C LEU A 73 -21.40 -15.22 2.45
N ALA A 74 -21.64 -13.98 2.86
CA ALA A 74 -22.96 -13.36 2.78
C ALA A 74 -23.39 -13.18 1.33
N TRP A 75 -22.52 -12.67 0.47
CA TRP A 75 -22.78 -12.50 -0.96
C TRP A 75 -23.05 -13.83 -1.68
N ALA A 76 -22.27 -14.87 -1.39
CA ALA A 76 -22.39 -16.19 -2.00
C ALA A 76 -23.77 -16.84 -1.77
N LYS A 77 -24.46 -16.47 -0.69
CA LYS A 77 -25.82 -16.93 -0.37
C LYS A 77 -26.92 -16.15 -1.09
N THR A 78 -26.58 -15.11 -1.86
CA THR A 78 -27.56 -14.28 -2.57
C THR A 78 -27.87 -14.82 -3.96
N LYS A 79 -29.06 -14.49 -4.49
CA LYS A 79 -29.43 -14.75 -5.89
C LYS A 79 -28.49 -14.08 -6.90
N ALA A 80 -27.80 -13.01 -6.49
CA ALA A 80 -26.83 -12.33 -7.33
C ALA A 80 -25.60 -13.20 -7.63
N ALA A 81 -25.15 -13.99 -6.65
CA ALA A 81 -24.05 -14.94 -6.81
C ALA A 81 -24.41 -16.15 -7.71
N SER A 82 -25.70 -16.52 -7.77
CA SER A 82 -26.17 -17.63 -8.60
C SER A 82 -26.24 -17.32 -10.11
N LYS A 83 -25.96 -16.08 -10.52
CA LYS A 83 -26.00 -15.69 -11.94
C LYS A 83 -24.73 -16.15 -12.66
N THR A 84 -24.87 -16.59 -13.90
CA THR A 84 -23.73 -16.96 -14.76
C THR A 84 -22.77 -15.76 -14.89
N GLY A 85 -21.49 -15.96 -14.54
CA GLY A 85 -20.47 -14.93 -14.60
C GLY A 85 -20.44 -13.95 -13.40
N ALA A 86 -21.21 -14.21 -12.34
CA ALA A 86 -21.16 -13.40 -11.12
C ALA A 86 -19.75 -13.42 -10.50
N ARG A 87 -19.25 -12.25 -10.08
CA ARG A 87 -17.96 -12.09 -9.40
C ARG A 87 -18.13 -11.16 -8.20
N TRP A 88 -17.58 -11.56 -7.07
CA TRP A 88 -17.50 -10.71 -5.89
C TRP A 88 -16.43 -9.63 -6.09
N LYS A 89 -16.74 -8.38 -5.69
CA LYS A 89 -15.88 -7.20 -5.92
C LYS A 89 -15.68 -6.31 -4.70
N ASP A 90 -16.38 -6.59 -3.59
CA ASP A 90 -16.40 -5.71 -2.41
C ASP A 90 -15.23 -5.96 -1.44
N ARG A 91 -14.06 -6.29 -2.02
CA ARG A 91 -12.81 -6.54 -1.31
C ARG A 91 -12.34 -5.20 -0.71
N THR A 92 -12.10 -5.12 0.61
CA THR A 92 -11.63 -3.87 1.25
C THR A 92 -10.31 -3.40 0.60
N PRO A 93 -10.15 -2.15 0.15
CA PRO A 93 -8.89 -1.72 -0.48
C PRO A 93 -7.74 -1.77 0.53
N ARG A 94 -6.62 -2.46 0.20
CA ARG A 94 -5.43 -2.51 1.07
C ARG A 94 -4.49 -1.35 0.77
N PRO A 95 -3.70 -0.90 1.75
CA PRO A 95 -2.57 -0.02 1.49
C PRO A 95 -1.59 -0.67 0.51
N GLY A 96 -1.21 0.08 -0.52
CA GLY A 96 -0.35 -0.43 -1.59
C GLY A 96 -1.08 -1.29 -2.64
N ASP A 97 -2.40 -1.48 -2.54
CA ASP A 97 -3.20 -1.89 -3.70
C ASP A 97 -3.13 -0.74 -4.71
N HIS A 98 -2.45 -0.98 -5.83
CA HIS A 98 -2.60 -0.11 -6.98
C HIS A 98 -3.99 -0.39 -7.53
N MET A 99 -4.92 0.57 -7.39
CA MET A 99 -6.08 0.61 -8.27
C MET A 99 -5.53 0.48 -9.68
N PRO A 100 -5.96 -0.51 -10.48
CA PRO A 100 -5.49 -0.60 -11.85
C PRO A 100 -5.78 0.75 -12.47
N SER A 101 -4.72 1.52 -12.75
CA SER A 101 -4.75 2.58 -13.74
C SER A 101 -5.50 1.96 -14.90
N ALA A 102 -6.59 2.59 -15.32
CA ALA A 102 -7.38 2.12 -16.45
C ALA A 102 -6.40 1.99 -17.61
N THR A 103 -5.86 0.79 -17.80
CA THR A 103 -5.01 0.47 -18.92
C THR A 103 -5.96 0.70 -20.08
N PRO A 104 -5.68 1.66 -20.98
CA PRO A 104 -6.57 1.91 -22.09
C PRO A 104 -6.75 0.54 -22.75
N LYS A 105 -8.01 0.07 -22.77
CA LYS A 105 -8.36 -1.18 -23.43
C LYS A 105 -7.72 -1.10 -24.80
N ALA A 106 -6.76 -1.97 -25.08
CA ALA A 106 -6.24 -2.08 -26.43
C ALA A 106 -7.45 -2.27 -27.34
N PRO A 107 -7.63 -1.42 -28.37
CA PRO A 107 -8.75 -1.60 -29.29
C PRO A 107 -8.64 -3.02 -29.84
N SER A 108 -9.76 -3.75 -29.83
CA SER A 108 -9.83 -5.02 -30.54
C SER A 108 -9.84 -4.67 -32.02
N MET A 109 -8.71 -4.83 -32.70
CA MET A 109 -8.55 -4.55 -34.13
C MET A 109 -8.54 -5.88 -34.88
N ASP A 110 -9.03 -5.88 -36.12
CA ASP A 110 -8.85 -7.03 -37.01
C ASP A 110 -7.36 -7.20 -37.37
N VAL A 111 -6.97 -8.38 -37.85
CA VAL A 111 -5.58 -8.71 -38.18
C VAL A 111 -4.99 -7.69 -39.17
N ASP A 112 -5.76 -7.32 -40.20
CA ASP A 112 -5.36 -6.36 -41.22
C ASP A 112 -5.15 -4.93 -40.64
N GLU A 113 -5.97 -4.54 -39.66
CA GLU A 113 -5.86 -3.25 -38.99
C GLU A 113 -4.65 -3.19 -38.04
N LEU A 114 -4.34 -4.31 -37.38
CA LEU A 114 -3.17 -4.43 -36.52
C LEU A 114 -1.86 -4.36 -37.34
N GLU A 115 -1.82 -4.99 -38.51
CA GLU A 115 -0.67 -4.93 -39.41
C GLU A 115 -0.41 -3.49 -39.88
N ALA A 116 -1.46 -2.77 -40.29
CA ALA A 116 -1.35 -1.37 -40.68
C ALA A 116 -0.87 -0.47 -39.53
N PHE A 117 -1.33 -0.72 -38.30
CA PHE A 117 -0.90 0.02 -37.12
C PHE A 117 0.58 -0.24 -36.78
N LEU A 118 1.04 -1.49 -36.88
CA LEU A 118 2.43 -1.87 -36.61
C LEU A 118 3.41 -1.37 -37.68
N ALA A 119 2.93 -1.09 -38.89
CA ALA A 119 3.72 -0.54 -39.99
C ALA A 119 4.02 0.96 -39.87
N LEU A 120 3.37 1.68 -38.94
CA LEU A 120 3.65 3.09 -38.69
C LEU A 120 5.04 3.26 -38.04
N PRO A 121 5.83 4.29 -38.44
CA PRO A 121 7.13 4.56 -37.83
C PRO A 121 6.94 4.97 -36.35
N ARG A 122 7.62 4.26 -35.46
CA ARG A 122 7.58 4.54 -34.01
C ARG A 122 8.32 5.86 -33.74
N GLN A 123 7.64 6.81 -33.10
CA GLN A 123 8.22 8.05 -32.58
C GLN A 123 8.94 7.81 -31.26
#